data_AF-A0A1V5NHC8-F1
#
_entry.id   AF-A0A1V5NHC8-F1
#
_cell.length_a   1.000
_cell.length_b   1.000
_cell.length_c   1.000
_cell.angle_alpha   90.00
_cell.angle_beta   90.00
_cell.angle_gamma   90.00
#
_symmetry.space_group_name_H-M   'P 1'
#
loop_
_entity.id
_entity.type
_entity.pdbx_description
1 polymer ?
#
loop_
_entity_poly.entity_id
_entity_poly.type
_entity_poly.pdbx_seq_one_letter_code
_entity_poly.pdbx_strand_id
1 'polypeptide(L)'
;MKDSLKLFMGLLLLGQLFLVGAVSEDEAKRSGTAEKAVVVAMAPIASEAVPLEGAERGMKTPKPTAVPQEEKPLRKPVTILNVTHRADEPYQALDFDFSGPIIFQVPTRLGKLLRVRVSPPLTPIAPETERGISALFESFRYFSAPTYTELVFGGKGAFGDPILATGTAGLPRLTILFRTAEGEFPLAAGDLLAPGVTYYTDRPSTKTGPADAHILRVDPLAKNLAIFPVLANEGICQKEILSSMAKRYKAIAGINAAYFTQNGDPIGTLIIDRRLISSPLYSRSVFGLARSGQPLFGNPDFSGTLRVGERSVTIDAVNQPRSGNQLVVYTPEYARSTLTDEDGVELALIKGRVIGIHKADTLIPPDGVVVSSAPLSSRRLAFASFLSGKYKPSMGFFDAVSVI
;
A
#
# COMPACT_ATOMS: atom_id res chain seq x y z
N MET A 1 -28.28 19.64 -18.01
CA MET A 1 -28.28 19.89 -16.55
C MET A 1 -29.10 18.88 -15.72
N LYS A 2 -30.02 18.06 -16.28
CA LYS A 2 -30.83 17.09 -15.52
C LYS A 2 -30.27 15.65 -15.44
N ASP A 3 -29.23 15.30 -16.20
CA ASP A 3 -28.75 13.92 -16.29
C ASP A 3 -27.51 13.60 -15.43
N SER A 4 -26.70 14.62 -15.09
CA SER A 4 -25.53 14.45 -14.22
C SER A 4 -25.91 14.18 -12.75
N LEU A 5 -27.04 14.74 -12.28
CA LEU A 5 -27.55 14.52 -10.93
C LEU A 5 -28.10 13.09 -10.72
N LYS A 6 -28.57 12.43 -11.79
CA LYS A 6 -29.02 11.03 -11.73
C LYS A 6 -27.85 10.05 -11.68
N LEU A 7 -26.71 10.37 -12.31
CA LEU A 7 -25.51 9.54 -12.27
C LEU A 7 -24.82 9.62 -10.89
N PHE A 8 -24.83 10.81 -10.27
CA PHE A 8 -24.31 11.01 -8.91
C PHE A 8 -25.22 10.38 -7.84
N MET A 9 -26.55 10.43 -8.02
CA MET A 9 -27.51 9.75 -7.14
C MET A 9 -27.55 8.22 -7.33
N GLY A 10 -27.14 7.71 -8.50
CA GLY A 10 -27.05 6.27 -8.76
C GLY A 10 -25.91 5.59 -8.00
N LEU A 11 -24.78 6.28 -7.81
CA LEU A 11 -23.65 5.75 -7.01
C LEU A 11 -23.95 5.72 -5.50
N LEU A 12 -24.82 6.62 -5.03
CA LEU A 12 -25.23 6.73 -3.63
C LEU A 12 -26.25 5.65 -3.20
N LEU A 13 -26.94 5.01 -4.17
CA LEU A 13 -27.99 4.02 -3.91
C LEU A 13 -27.49 2.58 -3.71
N LEU A 14 -26.19 2.31 -3.92
CA LEU A 14 -25.58 0.99 -3.65
C LEU A 14 -24.90 0.91 -2.27
N GLY A 15 -24.94 1.98 -1.47
CA GLY A 15 -24.13 2.12 -0.26
C GLY A 15 -24.87 2.47 1.02
N GLN A 16 -26.14 2.09 1.22
CA GLN A 16 -26.82 2.30 2.51
C GLN A 16 -27.78 1.19 2.93
N LEU A 17 -27.43 0.54 4.05
CA LEU A 17 -28.34 0.02 5.10
C LEU A 17 -27.55 0.20 6.42
N PHE A 18 -27.76 1.31 7.16
CA PHE A 18 -28.55 1.45 8.41
C PHE A 18 -27.81 0.94 9.68
N LEU A 19 -27.86 1.52 10.89
CA LEU A 19 -28.62 2.61 11.53
C LEU A 19 -27.91 2.99 12.88
N VAL A 20 -27.80 4.29 13.19
CA VAL A 20 -28.12 5.01 14.46
C VAL A 20 -27.26 4.98 15.75
N GLY A 21 -27.02 6.22 16.23
CA GLY A 21 -27.14 6.68 17.63
C GLY A 21 -25.85 7.25 18.27
N ALA A 22 -25.74 8.41 18.93
CA ALA A 22 -26.48 9.67 19.08
C ALA A 22 -25.65 10.55 20.06
N VAL A 23 -25.45 11.85 19.74
CA VAL A 23 -25.43 13.07 20.63
C VAL A 23 -24.35 13.14 21.76
N SER A 24 -23.68 14.23 22.20
CA SER A 24 -23.76 15.71 22.07
C SER A 24 -22.34 16.33 22.26
N GLU A 25 -22.15 17.53 21.68
CA GLU A 25 -21.49 18.78 22.16
C GLU A 25 -20.30 18.68 23.17
N ASP A 26 -19.19 19.42 23.05
CA ASP A 26 -19.15 20.88 23.05
C ASP A 26 -17.73 21.45 22.74
N GLU A 27 -17.69 22.76 22.47
CA GLU A 27 -16.60 23.58 21.92
C GLU A 27 -15.29 23.67 22.73
N ALA A 28 -14.16 23.95 22.04
CA ALA A 28 -13.41 25.22 22.18
C ALA A 28 -11.92 25.15 21.72
N LYS A 29 -11.65 25.84 20.59
CA LYS A 29 -10.63 26.87 20.35
C LYS A 29 -9.12 26.64 20.61
N ARG A 30 -8.38 26.88 19.50
CA ARG A 30 -7.10 27.62 19.33
C ARG A 30 -5.83 26.91 19.81
N SER A 31 -4.64 27.09 19.23
CA SER A 31 -4.08 27.59 17.96
C SER A 31 -2.57 27.48 18.19
N GLY A 32 -1.73 27.17 17.19
CA GLY A 32 -0.29 27.38 17.35
C GLY A 32 0.59 26.40 16.59
N THR A 33 0.86 26.76 15.34
CA THR A 33 1.82 26.20 14.39
C THR A 33 3.28 26.32 14.85
N ALA A 34 4.08 25.27 14.64
CA ALA A 34 5.46 25.38 14.14
C ALA A 34 5.96 23.99 13.68
N GLU A 35 6.03 23.81 12.36
CA GLU A 35 6.64 22.66 11.70
C GLU A 35 8.15 22.57 11.98
N LYS A 36 8.64 21.37 12.27
CA LYS A 36 10.02 20.97 11.98
C LYS A 36 9.99 19.66 11.21
N ALA A 37 10.45 19.75 9.96
CA ALA A 37 10.73 18.62 9.10
C ALA A 37 11.79 17.71 9.75
N VAL A 38 11.49 16.43 9.87
CA VAL A 38 12.47 15.39 10.21
C VAL A 38 12.53 14.42 9.04
N VAL A 39 13.63 14.50 8.31
CA VAL A 39 14.04 13.54 7.30
C VAL A 39 14.59 12.33 8.05
N VAL A 40 13.92 11.17 7.96
CA VAL A 40 14.51 9.88 8.39
C VAL A 40 14.75 9.04 7.16
N ALA A 41 16.01 9.03 6.72
CA ALA A 41 16.51 8.05 5.77
C ALA A 41 16.87 6.77 6.55
N MET A 42 16.25 5.64 6.19
CA MET A 42 16.67 4.32 6.67
C MET A 42 17.42 3.62 5.54
N ALA A 43 18.75 3.56 5.66
CA ALA A 43 19.57 2.61 4.92
C ALA A 43 19.96 1.45 5.84
N PRO A 44 20.09 0.22 5.32
CA PRO A 44 20.35 -0.96 6.12
C PRO A 44 21.80 -1.00 6.64
N ILE A 45 21.93 -1.41 7.90
CA ILE A 45 23.17 -1.65 8.62
C ILE A 45 23.79 -2.95 8.08
N ALA A 46 25.00 -2.86 7.52
CA ALA A 46 25.88 -4.00 7.31
C ALA A 46 26.99 -3.95 8.37
N SER A 47 27.15 -5.07 9.07
CA SER A 47 28.21 -5.31 10.05
C SER A 47 29.53 -5.58 9.35
N GLU A 48 30.63 -5.06 9.90
CA GLU A 48 31.87 -5.82 10.09
C GLU A 48 32.82 -5.05 11.03
N ALA A 49 33.36 -5.78 12.00
CA ALA A 49 34.39 -5.34 12.93
C ALA A 49 35.74 -5.94 12.49
N VAL A 50 36.85 -5.26 12.80
CA VAL A 50 38.15 -5.79 13.31
C VAL A 50 39.21 -4.64 13.33
N PRO A 51 40.23 -4.67 14.22
CA PRO A 51 40.70 -3.50 14.97
C PRO A 51 42.06 -2.89 14.55
N LEU A 52 42.39 -1.81 15.26
CA LEU A 52 43.52 -0.88 15.17
C LEU A 52 44.87 -1.42 15.68
N GLU A 53 45.95 -1.07 14.98
CA GLU A 53 47.33 -0.77 15.42
C GLU A 53 48.12 -0.42 14.13
N GLY A 54 49.03 0.55 13.97
CA GLY A 54 49.67 1.59 14.76
C GLY A 54 50.77 2.23 13.88
N ALA A 55 51.33 3.36 14.33
CA ALA A 55 52.57 4.03 13.88
C ALA A 55 52.53 5.13 12.78
N GLU A 56 52.93 6.33 13.22
CA GLU A 56 53.19 7.56 12.48
C GLU A 56 54.45 7.48 11.60
N ARG A 57 54.46 8.20 10.46
CA ARG A 57 55.43 9.26 10.09
C ARG A 57 55.41 9.55 8.57
N GLY A 58 55.50 10.83 8.21
CA GLY A 58 56.11 11.25 6.94
C GLY A 58 55.20 12.00 5.97
N MET A 59 55.04 13.30 6.21
CA MET A 59 54.39 14.26 5.33
C MET A 59 55.21 14.48 4.05
N LYS A 60 54.71 14.03 2.89
CA LYS A 60 55.06 14.52 1.55
C LYS A 60 53.79 14.53 0.68
N THR A 61 53.33 15.72 0.32
CA THR A 61 52.22 15.95 -0.62
C THR A 61 52.57 15.44 -2.02
N PRO A 62 51.82 14.48 -2.60
CA PRO A 62 51.91 14.17 -4.02
C PRO A 62 51.01 15.12 -4.83
N LYS A 63 51.48 15.52 -6.01
CA LYS A 63 50.69 16.18 -7.06
C LYS A 63 49.41 15.38 -7.35
N PRO A 64 48.28 16.02 -7.73
CA PRO A 64 47.07 15.29 -8.08
C PRO A 64 47.29 14.56 -9.40
N THR A 65 47.57 13.27 -9.32
CA THR A 65 47.42 12.36 -10.45
C THR A 65 45.92 12.16 -10.64
N ALA A 66 45.40 12.45 -11.84
CA ALA A 66 44.01 12.18 -12.18
C ALA A 66 43.71 10.71 -11.93
N VAL A 67 42.86 10.44 -10.95
CA VAL A 67 42.24 9.12 -10.78
C VAL A 67 41.41 8.89 -12.04
N PRO A 68 41.64 7.83 -12.83
CA PRO A 68 40.73 7.46 -13.89
C PRO A 68 39.36 7.29 -13.24
N GLN A 69 38.37 8.10 -13.64
CA GLN A 69 37.00 7.77 -13.32
C GLN A 69 36.75 6.40 -13.94
N GLU A 70 36.59 5.38 -13.11
CA GLU A 70 36.04 4.09 -13.55
C GLU A 70 34.72 4.41 -14.25
N GLU A 71 34.72 4.37 -15.58
CA GLU A 71 33.51 4.41 -16.38
C GLU A 71 32.68 3.21 -15.96
N LYS A 72 31.68 3.44 -15.10
CA LYS A 72 30.66 2.44 -14.79
C LYS A 72 30.16 1.90 -16.13
N PRO A 73 30.24 0.58 -16.38
CA PRO A 73 29.88 0.03 -17.67
C PRO A 73 28.46 0.48 -18.01
N LEU A 74 28.31 1.11 -19.19
CA LEU A 74 27.01 1.59 -19.65
C LEU A 74 26.05 0.39 -19.66
N ARG A 75 25.02 0.48 -18.81
CA ARG A 75 23.97 -0.53 -18.78
C ARG A 75 23.27 -0.55 -20.14
N LYS A 76 22.97 -1.74 -20.64
CA LYS A 76 22.26 -1.91 -21.92
C LYS A 76 20.97 -1.09 -21.93
N PRO A 77 20.62 -0.45 -23.07
CA PRO A 77 19.37 0.27 -23.17
C PRO A 77 18.15 -0.61 -22.88
N VAL A 78 17.11 -0.01 -22.29
CA VAL A 78 15.86 -0.68 -21.95
C VAL A 78 14.77 -0.29 -22.96
N THR A 79 13.89 -1.23 -23.30
CA THR A 79 12.82 -1.01 -24.28
C THR A 79 11.50 -0.74 -23.57
N ILE A 80 10.75 0.24 -24.05
CA ILE A 80 9.33 0.40 -23.70
C ILE A 80 8.57 -0.70 -24.44
N LEU A 81 7.98 -1.63 -23.70
CA LEU A 81 7.19 -2.73 -24.25
C LEU A 81 5.76 -2.31 -24.54
N ASN A 82 5.18 -1.49 -23.66
CA ASN A 82 3.81 -1.03 -23.80
C ASN A 82 3.62 0.33 -23.12
N VAL A 83 2.69 1.13 -23.65
CA VAL A 83 2.20 2.35 -23.01
C VAL A 83 0.68 2.30 -22.95
N THR A 84 0.14 2.21 -21.74
CA THR A 84 -1.32 2.13 -21.52
C THR A 84 -1.81 3.43 -20.92
N HIS A 85 -2.79 4.06 -21.57
CA HIS A 85 -3.52 5.19 -21.04
C HIS A 85 -4.82 4.72 -20.38
N ARG A 86 -5.03 5.09 -19.12
CA ARG A 86 -6.27 4.86 -18.37
C ARG A 86 -6.98 6.17 -18.11
N ALA A 87 -8.19 6.29 -18.67
CA ALA A 87 -9.00 7.51 -18.62
C ALA A 87 -9.94 7.51 -17.40
N ASP A 88 -9.38 7.34 -16.20
CA ASP A 88 -10.16 7.24 -14.96
C ASP A 88 -10.50 8.65 -14.43
N GLU A 89 -11.63 9.24 -14.82
CA GLU A 89 -11.96 10.59 -14.34
C GLU A 89 -12.08 10.66 -12.79
N PRO A 90 -11.59 11.74 -12.14
CA PRO A 90 -11.02 12.96 -12.73
C PRO A 90 -9.49 12.92 -12.99
N TYR A 91 -8.81 11.79 -12.74
CA TYR A 91 -7.35 11.65 -12.86
C TYR A 91 -6.95 10.52 -13.81
N GLN A 92 -6.29 10.87 -14.90
CA GLN A 92 -5.83 9.91 -15.88
C GLN A 92 -4.48 9.32 -15.47
N ALA A 93 -4.19 8.09 -15.92
CA ALA A 93 -2.92 7.42 -15.67
C ALA A 93 -2.26 7.01 -16.99
N LEU A 94 -0.95 7.23 -17.09
CA LEU A 94 -0.12 6.72 -18.18
C LEU A 94 0.89 5.72 -17.63
N ASP A 95 0.74 4.46 -18.02
CA ASP A 95 1.55 3.34 -17.57
C ASP A 95 2.55 2.94 -18.66
N PHE A 96 3.85 2.92 -18.32
CA PHE A 96 4.93 2.48 -19.20
C PHE A 96 5.49 1.15 -18.69
N ASP A 97 5.33 0.08 -19.45
CA ASP A 97 5.92 -1.23 -19.16
C ASP A 97 7.29 -1.35 -19.83
N PHE A 98 8.31 -1.77 -19.08
CA PHE A 98 9.69 -1.86 -19.55
C PHE A 98 10.19 -3.31 -19.66
N SER A 99 11.10 -3.56 -20.61
CA SER A 99 11.71 -4.87 -20.81
C SER A 99 12.72 -5.28 -19.73
N GLY A 100 13.09 -4.35 -18.85
CA GLY A 100 14.09 -4.57 -17.82
C GLY A 100 14.03 -3.52 -16.71
N PRO A 101 14.80 -3.70 -15.63
CA PRO A 101 14.79 -2.82 -14.48
C PRO A 101 15.27 -1.42 -14.85
N ILE A 102 14.53 -0.42 -14.37
CA ILE A 102 14.87 1.00 -14.51
C ILE A 102 14.97 1.65 -13.13
N ILE A 103 15.66 2.77 -13.09
CA ILE A 103 15.52 3.80 -12.06
C ILE A 103 15.10 5.09 -12.76
N PHE A 104 14.48 6.01 -12.03
CA PHE A 104 14.14 7.31 -12.59
C PHE A 104 14.42 8.45 -11.61
N GLN A 105 14.52 9.64 -12.17
CA GLN A 105 14.57 10.90 -11.45
C GLN A 105 13.49 11.82 -12.01
N VAL A 106 13.02 12.76 -11.20
CA VAL A 106 12.04 13.77 -11.61
C VAL A 106 12.68 15.15 -11.50
N PRO A 107 13.49 15.60 -12.48
CA PRO A 107 14.16 16.90 -12.41
C PRO A 107 13.19 18.07 -12.28
N THR A 108 11.97 17.94 -12.80
CA THR A 108 10.98 19.01 -12.76
C THR A 108 9.58 18.43 -12.68
N ARG A 109 8.80 18.93 -11.72
CA ARG A 109 7.37 18.74 -11.61
C ARG A 109 6.76 20.04 -11.10
N LEU A 110 6.26 20.86 -12.01
CA LEU A 110 5.74 22.19 -11.69
C LEU A 110 4.55 22.52 -12.59
N GLY A 111 3.35 22.60 -12.01
CA GLY A 111 2.11 22.84 -12.73
C GLY A 111 1.96 21.87 -13.90
N LYS A 112 2.00 22.45 -15.12
CA LYS A 112 1.82 21.79 -16.41
C LYS A 112 3.07 21.11 -16.98
N LEU A 113 4.21 21.14 -16.31
CA LEU A 113 5.46 20.57 -16.81
C LEU A 113 5.94 19.42 -15.92
N LEU A 114 6.18 18.27 -16.56
CA LEU A 114 6.84 17.12 -15.94
C LEU A 114 8.06 16.70 -16.78
N ARG A 115 9.21 16.56 -16.12
CA ARG A 115 10.42 15.95 -16.68
C ARG A 115 10.74 14.70 -15.91
N VAL A 116 10.95 13.59 -16.61
CA VAL A 116 11.35 12.31 -16.03
C VAL A 116 12.61 11.83 -16.74
N ARG A 117 13.67 11.54 -15.99
CA ARG A 117 14.87 10.88 -16.52
C ARG A 117 14.82 9.41 -16.16
N VAL A 118 14.92 8.54 -17.16
CA VAL A 118 14.94 7.08 -16.98
C VAL A 118 16.34 6.57 -17.28
N SER A 119 16.87 5.73 -16.39
CA SER A 119 18.17 5.05 -16.53
C SER A 119 18.01 3.55 -16.29
N PRO A 120 18.63 2.66 -17.09
CA PRO A 120 19.47 2.92 -18.27
C PRO A 120 18.73 3.69 -19.39
N PRO A 121 19.43 4.24 -20.40
CA PRO A 121 18.75 4.95 -21.49
C PRO A 121 17.77 4.01 -22.20
N LEU A 122 16.74 4.60 -22.79
CA LEU A 122 15.74 3.86 -23.54
C LEU A 122 16.23 3.61 -24.97
N THR A 123 15.80 2.49 -25.56
CA THR A 123 15.85 2.33 -27.01
C THR A 123 14.98 3.39 -27.69
N PRO A 124 15.18 3.69 -29.00
CA PRO A 124 14.31 4.60 -29.72
C PRO A 124 12.83 4.25 -29.52
N ILE A 125 12.03 5.25 -29.17
CA ILE A 125 10.59 5.10 -28.95
C ILE A 125 9.93 4.87 -30.32
N ALA A 126 9.06 3.86 -30.41
CA ALA A 126 8.38 3.55 -31.66
C ALA A 126 7.45 4.72 -32.07
N PRO A 127 7.38 5.10 -33.37
CA PRO A 127 6.61 6.27 -33.81
C PRO A 127 5.13 6.24 -33.41
N GLU A 128 4.51 5.06 -33.40
CA GLU A 128 3.13 4.85 -32.94
C GLU A 128 2.96 5.14 -31.44
N THR A 129 3.91 4.70 -30.61
CA THR A 129 3.93 5.00 -29.17
C THR A 129 4.10 6.49 -28.94
N GLU A 130 5.03 7.13 -29.66
CA GLU A 130 5.23 8.57 -29.58
C GLU A 130 3.96 9.36 -29.98
N ARG A 131 3.31 8.98 -31.08
CA ARG A 131 2.03 9.60 -31.49
C ARG A 131 0.94 9.41 -30.45
N GLY A 132 0.83 8.22 -29.87
CA GLY A 132 -0.14 7.91 -28.81
C GLY A 132 0.05 8.79 -27.57
N ILE A 133 1.29 8.94 -27.11
CA ILE A 133 1.61 9.81 -25.97
C ILE A 133 1.35 11.28 -26.33
N SER A 134 1.83 11.72 -27.49
CA SER A 134 1.72 13.13 -27.93
C SER A 134 0.26 13.59 -28.05
N ALA A 135 -0.67 12.69 -28.37
CA ALA A 135 -2.09 13.00 -28.44
C ALA A 135 -2.73 13.38 -27.07
N LEU A 136 -2.10 12.99 -25.95
CA LEU A 136 -2.62 13.22 -24.60
C LEU A 136 -2.21 14.59 -24.02
N PHE A 137 -1.15 15.20 -24.55
CA PHE A 137 -0.48 16.36 -23.97
C PHE A 137 -0.44 17.54 -24.95
N GLU A 138 -0.22 18.76 -24.45
CA GLU A 138 0.05 19.93 -25.31
C GLU A 138 1.40 19.79 -26.02
N SER A 139 2.36 19.14 -25.35
CA SER A 139 3.62 18.72 -25.97
C SER A 139 4.18 17.47 -25.30
N PHE A 140 4.85 16.65 -26.10
CA PHE A 140 5.70 15.56 -25.64
C PHE A 140 7.03 15.63 -26.41
N ARG A 141 8.15 15.57 -25.68
CA ARG A 141 9.49 15.54 -26.24
C ARG A 141 10.32 14.52 -25.47
N TYR A 142 11.31 13.94 -26.12
CA TYR A 142 12.28 13.09 -25.44
C TYR A 142 13.69 13.34 -25.96
N PHE A 143 14.67 13.19 -25.08
CA PHE A 143 16.09 13.39 -25.37
C PHE A 143 16.87 12.18 -24.88
N SER A 144 17.66 11.56 -25.76
CA SER A 144 18.50 10.43 -25.39
C SER A 144 19.93 10.89 -25.09
N ALA A 145 20.43 10.53 -23.92
CA ALA A 145 21.81 10.71 -23.50
C ALA A 145 22.46 9.33 -23.30
N PRO A 146 23.80 9.23 -23.21
CA PRO A 146 24.47 7.94 -23.04
C PRO A 146 24.01 7.16 -21.80
N THR A 147 23.60 7.84 -20.73
CA THR A 147 23.27 7.20 -19.43
C THR A 147 21.79 7.26 -19.05
N TYR A 148 20.98 8.02 -19.78
CA TYR A 148 19.55 8.19 -19.51
C TYR A 148 18.78 8.65 -20.73
N THR A 149 17.46 8.47 -20.70
CA THR A 149 16.53 9.17 -21.60
C THR A 149 15.67 10.09 -20.77
N GLU A 150 15.58 11.36 -21.17
CA GLU A 150 14.69 12.33 -20.55
C GLU A 150 13.39 12.42 -21.35
N LEU A 151 12.26 12.21 -20.67
CA LEU A 151 10.91 12.38 -21.17
C LEU A 151 10.37 13.71 -20.63
N VAL A 152 9.84 14.55 -21.50
CA VAL A 152 9.33 15.89 -21.17
C VAL A 152 7.88 15.98 -21.61
N PHE A 153 6.99 16.19 -20.64
CA PHE A 153 5.55 16.28 -20.82
C PHE A 153 5.07 17.70 -20.50
N GLY A 154 4.45 18.36 -21.48
CA GLY A 154 3.69 19.60 -21.30
C GLY A 154 2.20 19.29 -21.28
N GLY A 155 1.60 19.22 -20.09
CA GLY A 155 0.20 18.88 -19.88
C GLY A 155 -0.74 20.08 -19.88
N LYS A 156 -2.04 19.81 -19.94
CA LYS A 156 -3.09 20.84 -19.85
C LYS A 156 -3.40 21.25 -18.40
N GLY A 157 -3.17 20.35 -17.44
CA GLY A 157 -3.39 20.55 -16.00
C GLY A 157 -2.15 20.18 -15.17
N ALA A 158 -2.31 19.35 -14.15
CA ALA A 158 -1.23 18.98 -13.24
C ALA A 158 -0.78 17.52 -13.42
N PHE A 159 0.43 17.22 -12.96
CA PHE A 159 0.98 15.86 -12.90
C PHE A 159 1.13 15.41 -11.45
N GLY A 160 0.92 14.13 -11.19
CA GLY A 160 1.25 13.44 -9.94
C GLY A 160 2.73 13.06 -9.88
N ASP A 161 3.15 12.46 -8.76
CA ASP A 161 4.50 11.90 -8.67
C ASP A 161 4.58 10.60 -9.50
N PRO A 162 5.55 10.47 -10.43
CA PRO A 162 5.78 9.23 -11.15
C PRO A 162 6.18 8.11 -10.20
N ILE A 163 5.64 6.91 -10.42
CA ILE A 163 5.81 5.79 -9.50
C ILE A 163 6.28 4.57 -10.27
N LEU A 164 7.36 3.97 -9.81
CA LEU A 164 7.85 2.70 -10.32
C LEU A 164 7.34 1.55 -9.45
N ALA A 165 6.62 0.63 -10.07
CA ALA A 165 6.12 -0.59 -9.46
C ALA A 165 6.39 -1.80 -10.37
N THR A 166 6.01 -2.99 -9.92
CA THR A 166 5.97 -4.18 -10.77
C THR A 166 4.56 -4.34 -11.29
N GLY A 167 4.38 -4.34 -12.60
CA GLY A 167 3.09 -4.61 -13.26
C GLY A 167 2.64 -6.05 -13.08
N THR A 168 1.42 -6.35 -13.52
CA THR A 168 0.79 -7.68 -13.36
C THR A 168 1.54 -8.80 -14.09
N ALA A 169 2.26 -8.47 -15.16
CA ALA A 169 3.12 -9.41 -15.90
C ALA A 169 4.51 -9.60 -15.26
N GLY A 170 4.76 -9.05 -14.06
CA GLY A 170 6.08 -9.11 -13.41
C GLY A 170 7.10 -8.11 -13.95
N LEU A 171 6.71 -7.26 -14.90
CA LEU A 171 7.57 -6.28 -15.56
C LEU A 171 7.62 -4.95 -14.78
N PRO A 172 8.74 -4.21 -14.79
CA PRO A 172 8.79 -2.86 -14.24
C PRO A 172 7.82 -1.94 -14.97
N ARG A 173 7.00 -1.22 -14.21
CA ARG A 173 5.99 -0.28 -14.69
C ARG A 173 6.17 1.09 -14.06
N LEU A 174 6.38 2.11 -14.89
CA LEU A 174 6.32 3.52 -14.45
C LEU A 174 4.91 4.06 -14.70
N THR A 175 4.22 4.49 -13.66
CA THR A 175 2.90 5.13 -13.74
C THR A 175 3.03 6.63 -13.51
N ILE A 176 2.45 7.43 -14.41
CA ILE A 176 2.34 8.89 -14.26
C ILE A 176 0.85 9.23 -14.18
N LEU A 177 0.40 9.74 -13.04
CA LEU A 177 -0.94 10.33 -12.93
C LEU A 177 -0.93 11.76 -13.46
N PHE A 178 -2.01 12.19 -14.11
CA PHE A 178 -2.18 13.55 -14.58
C PHE A 178 -3.66 13.95 -14.66
N ARG A 179 -3.91 15.26 -14.59
CA ARG A 179 -5.22 15.85 -14.90
C ARG A 179 -5.08 16.80 -16.08
N THR A 180 -6.10 16.83 -16.93
CA THR A 180 -6.13 17.74 -18.10
C THR A 180 -6.74 19.10 -17.74
N ALA A 181 -7.58 19.18 -16.72
CA ALA A 181 -8.14 20.41 -16.19
C ALA A 181 -8.39 20.25 -14.68
N GLU A 182 -8.57 21.37 -13.98
CA GLU A 182 -9.14 21.33 -12.63
C GLU A 182 -10.56 20.77 -12.70
N GLY A 183 -10.84 19.76 -11.87
CA GLY A 183 -12.20 19.26 -11.73
C GLY A 183 -13.05 20.30 -11.00
N GLU A 184 -14.23 20.61 -11.56
CA GLU A 184 -15.26 21.35 -10.84
C GLU A 184 -15.64 20.59 -9.58
N PHE A 185 -15.86 21.32 -8.49
CA PHE A 185 -16.38 20.76 -7.26
C PHE A 185 -17.67 21.52 -6.91
N PRO A 186 -18.77 20.80 -6.60
CA PRO A 186 -20.09 21.42 -6.49
C PRO A 186 -20.22 22.41 -5.33
N LEU A 187 -19.34 22.33 -4.33
CA LEU A 187 -19.35 23.22 -3.17
C LEU A 187 -18.38 24.38 -3.39
N ALA A 188 -18.92 25.60 -3.35
CA ALA A 188 -18.20 26.83 -3.69
C ALA A 188 -17.21 27.29 -2.60
N ALA A 189 -17.47 26.98 -1.33
CA ALA A 189 -16.66 27.40 -0.20
C ALA A 189 -16.20 26.19 0.62
N GLY A 190 -14.89 26.07 0.80
CA GLY A 190 -14.27 25.07 1.66
C GLY A 190 -13.02 25.63 2.32
N ASP A 191 -12.67 25.07 3.46
CA ASP A 191 -11.51 25.45 4.26
C ASP A 191 -10.28 24.68 3.77
N LEU A 192 -9.27 25.39 3.28
CA LEU A 192 -7.99 24.77 2.93
C LEU A 192 -7.26 24.36 4.22
N LEU A 193 -7.19 23.06 4.49
CA LEU A 193 -6.50 22.52 5.67
C LEU A 193 -4.99 22.39 5.43
N ALA A 194 -4.61 21.99 4.22
CA ALA A 194 -3.23 21.87 3.76
C ALA A 194 -3.19 21.91 2.22
N PRO A 195 -2.02 22.12 1.57
CA PRO A 195 -1.92 21.99 0.12
C PRO A 195 -2.48 20.65 -0.39
N GLY A 196 -3.54 20.71 -1.19
CA GLY A 196 -4.22 19.53 -1.72
C GLY A 196 -5.27 18.89 -0.80
N VAL A 197 -5.56 19.48 0.37
CA VAL A 197 -6.59 19.00 1.29
C VAL A 197 -7.53 20.14 1.64
N THR A 198 -8.77 20.04 1.18
CA THR A 198 -9.81 21.04 1.45
C THR A 198 -10.98 20.38 2.14
N TYR A 199 -11.44 20.97 3.23
CA TYR A 199 -12.59 20.53 3.98
C TYR A 199 -13.84 21.34 3.59
N TYR A 200 -14.95 20.64 3.44
CA TYR A 200 -16.24 21.23 3.10
C TYR A 200 -17.31 20.72 4.05
N THR A 201 -18.31 21.56 4.27
CA THR A 201 -19.58 21.17 4.87
C THR A 201 -20.69 21.36 3.86
N ASP A 202 -21.65 20.46 3.86
CA ASP A 202 -22.89 20.59 3.09
C ASP A 202 -24.08 20.15 3.95
N ARG A 203 -25.27 20.59 3.58
CA ARG A 203 -26.51 20.21 4.26
C ARG A 203 -27.58 19.74 3.26
N PRO A 204 -27.35 18.61 2.57
CA PRO A 204 -28.27 18.13 1.55
C PRO A 204 -29.62 17.70 2.14
N SER A 205 -30.70 17.97 1.39
CA SER A 205 -32.03 17.44 1.69
C SER A 205 -32.10 15.95 1.39
N THR A 206 -32.53 15.15 2.36
CA THR A 206 -32.81 13.71 2.20
C THR A 206 -34.30 13.42 2.35
N LYS A 207 -34.72 12.17 2.07
CA LYS A 207 -36.12 11.73 2.23
C LYS A 207 -36.65 11.90 3.66
N THR A 208 -35.78 11.87 4.66
CA THR A 208 -36.14 11.96 6.09
C THR A 208 -35.82 13.31 6.71
N GLY A 209 -35.42 14.31 5.91
CA GLY A 209 -34.99 15.63 6.37
C GLY A 209 -33.58 16.00 5.92
N PRO A 210 -33.10 17.22 6.19
CA PRO A 210 -31.72 17.60 5.90
C PRO A 210 -30.74 16.76 6.71
N ALA A 211 -29.59 16.44 6.10
CA ALA A 211 -28.48 15.76 6.77
C ALA A 211 -27.23 16.66 6.73
N ASP A 212 -26.44 16.65 7.79
CA ASP A 212 -25.16 17.35 7.81
C ASP A 212 -24.08 16.45 7.20
N ALA A 213 -23.37 16.97 6.19
CA ALA A 213 -22.32 16.26 5.48
C ALA A 213 -20.97 16.94 5.69
N HIS A 214 -19.97 16.15 6.06
CA HIS A 214 -18.58 16.56 6.23
C HIS A 214 -17.73 15.91 5.15
N ILE A 215 -17.04 16.71 4.34
CA ILE A 215 -16.37 16.23 3.12
C ILE A 215 -14.92 16.68 3.12
N LEU A 216 -14.00 15.71 3.02
CA LEU A 216 -12.59 15.97 2.77
C LEU A 216 -12.30 15.74 1.29
N ARG A 217 -12.00 16.81 0.57
CA ARG A 217 -11.50 16.75 -0.80
C ARG A 217 -9.99 16.65 -0.76
N VAL A 218 -9.47 15.55 -1.31
CA VAL A 218 -8.04 15.29 -1.39
C VAL A 218 -7.60 15.27 -2.86
N ASP A 219 -6.57 16.05 -3.19
CA ASP A 219 -5.91 16.04 -4.49
C ASP A 219 -4.75 15.02 -4.46
N PRO A 220 -4.87 13.85 -5.13
CA PRO A 220 -3.80 12.85 -5.23
C PRO A 220 -2.60 13.35 -6.03
N LEU A 221 -2.73 14.48 -6.76
CA LEU A 221 -1.61 15.15 -7.41
C LEU A 221 -0.99 16.24 -6.51
N ALA A 222 -1.36 16.35 -5.24
CA ALA A 222 -0.64 17.25 -4.33
C ALA A 222 0.75 16.70 -4.00
N LYS A 223 1.72 17.59 -3.73
CA LYS A 223 3.04 17.20 -3.23
C LYS A 223 2.95 16.93 -1.73
N ASN A 224 3.78 16.00 -1.25
CA ASN A 224 3.94 15.71 0.18
C ASN A 224 2.63 15.31 0.89
N LEU A 225 1.71 14.68 0.16
CA LEU A 225 0.45 14.18 0.69
C LEU A 225 0.44 12.66 0.66
N ALA A 226 0.07 12.05 1.77
CA ALA A 226 -0.07 10.61 1.89
C ALA A 226 -1.40 10.27 2.56
N ILE A 227 -2.08 9.26 2.02
CA ILE A 227 -3.30 8.69 2.59
C ILE A 227 -2.97 7.22 2.87
N PHE A 228 -3.14 6.79 4.10
CA PHE A 228 -2.83 5.43 4.50
C PHE A 228 -3.81 4.95 5.57
N PRO A 229 -4.25 3.68 5.50
CA PRO A 229 -4.99 3.05 6.58
C PRO A 229 -4.08 2.81 7.79
N VAL A 230 -4.65 2.84 8.98
CA VAL A 230 -3.96 2.56 10.24
C VAL A 230 -4.81 1.66 11.12
N LEU A 231 -4.16 0.87 11.98
CA LEU A 231 -4.81 0.01 12.95
C LEU A 231 -5.04 0.74 14.28
N ALA A 232 -6.11 0.35 14.98
CA ALA A 232 -6.37 0.80 16.35
C ALA A 232 -5.28 0.28 17.28
N ASN A 233 -4.61 1.18 18.00
CA ASN A 233 -3.51 0.82 18.91
C ASN A 233 -2.49 -0.17 18.29
N GLU A 234 -2.24 -0.05 16.97
CA GLU A 234 -1.34 -0.93 16.20
C GLU A 234 -1.75 -2.43 16.17
N GLY A 235 -3.05 -2.75 16.32
CA GLY A 235 -3.57 -4.12 16.22
C GLY A 235 -5.02 -4.24 15.72
N ILE A 236 -5.41 -5.46 15.35
CA ILE A 236 -6.73 -5.84 14.80
C ILE A 236 -7.77 -5.97 15.92
N CYS A 237 -7.53 -6.82 16.92
CA CYS A 237 -8.47 -7.08 18.03
C CYS A 237 -8.42 -5.96 19.09
N GLN A 238 -8.44 -4.71 18.64
CA GLN A 238 -8.35 -3.51 19.47
C GLN A 238 -9.28 -2.42 18.92
N LYS A 239 -9.65 -1.47 19.79
CA LYS A 239 -10.42 -0.29 19.40
C LYS A 239 -9.72 0.96 19.89
N GLU A 240 -9.78 2.00 19.07
CA GLU A 240 -9.23 3.31 19.38
C GLU A 240 -10.17 4.35 18.76
N ILE A 241 -10.38 5.47 19.47
CA ILE A 241 -11.18 6.57 18.92
C ILE A 241 -10.42 7.23 17.77
N LEU A 242 -11.13 7.60 16.69
CA LEU A 242 -10.52 8.19 15.48
C LEU A 242 -9.65 9.41 15.78
N SER A 243 -10.06 10.25 16.73
CA SER A 243 -9.30 11.43 17.14
C SER A 243 -7.97 11.10 17.83
N SER A 244 -7.90 9.98 18.55
CA SER A 244 -6.64 9.47 19.13
C SER A 244 -5.72 8.97 18.03
N MET A 245 -6.24 8.18 17.08
CA MET A 245 -5.47 7.73 15.91
C MET A 245 -4.90 8.92 15.14
N ALA A 246 -5.73 9.91 14.81
CA ALA A 246 -5.32 11.10 14.08
C ALA A 246 -4.20 11.87 14.82
N LYS A 247 -4.30 12.02 16.14
CA LYS A 247 -3.25 12.64 16.96
C LYS A 247 -1.95 11.83 16.95
N ARG A 248 -2.04 10.51 17.10
CA ARG A 248 -0.88 9.60 17.14
C ARG A 248 -0.06 9.67 15.86
N TYR A 249 -0.72 9.78 14.71
CA TYR A 249 -0.06 9.96 13.41
C TYR A 249 0.18 11.43 13.00
N LYS A 250 -0.21 12.39 13.85
CA LYS A 250 -0.18 13.84 13.52
C LYS A 250 -0.84 14.12 12.16
N ALA A 251 -1.96 13.46 11.89
CA ALA A 251 -2.65 13.54 10.62
C ALA A 251 -3.33 14.92 10.46
N ILE A 252 -3.36 15.42 9.22
CA ILE A 252 -4.11 16.64 8.85
C ILE A 252 -5.61 16.41 9.08
N ALA A 253 -6.10 15.24 8.70
CA ALA A 253 -7.47 14.80 8.88
C ALA A 253 -7.54 13.26 8.87
N GLY A 254 -8.65 12.70 9.36
CA GLY A 254 -8.90 11.26 9.35
C GLY A 254 -10.40 10.98 9.29
N ILE A 255 -10.75 9.83 8.72
CA ILE A 255 -12.12 9.28 8.71
C ILE A 255 -12.08 7.85 9.26
N ASN A 256 -13.19 7.39 9.82
CA ASN A 256 -13.35 5.95 10.05
C ASN A 256 -13.49 5.23 8.69
N ALA A 257 -12.99 4.00 8.61
CA ALA A 257 -12.92 3.26 7.35
C ALA A 257 -13.67 1.94 7.42
N ALA A 258 -12.98 0.84 7.75
CA ALA A 258 -13.54 -0.50 7.69
C ALA A 258 -14.62 -0.75 8.76
N TYR A 259 -15.57 -1.63 8.45
CA TYR A 259 -16.39 -2.28 9.46
C TYR A 259 -15.52 -3.16 10.34
N PHE A 260 -15.86 -3.27 11.61
CA PHE A 260 -15.17 -4.12 12.57
C PHE A 260 -16.15 -4.77 13.54
N THR A 261 -15.76 -5.90 14.14
CA THR A 261 -16.56 -6.57 15.18
C THR A 261 -16.52 -5.79 16.50
N GLN A 262 -17.25 -6.23 17.52
CA GLN A 262 -17.15 -5.60 18.84
C GLN A 262 -15.73 -5.67 19.46
N ASN A 263 -14.93 -6.65 19.04
CA ASN A 263 -13.55 -6.86 19.50
C ASN A 263 -12.53 -6.01 18.74
N GLY A 264 -12.91 -5.40 17.61
CA GLY A 264 -12.04 -4.56 16.78
C GLY A 264 -11.65 -5.18 15.44
N ASP A 265 -11.88 -6.48 15.27
CA ASP A 265 -11.42 -7.22 14.09
C ASP A 265 -12.10 -6.69 12.79
N PRO A 266 -11.35 -6.36 11.72
CA PRO A 266 -11.93 -5.90 10.46
C PRO A 266 -12.83 -6.96 9.80
N ILE A 267 -14.01 -6.52 9.37
CA ILE A 267 -14.97 -7.35 8.63
C ILE A 267 -14.76 -7.13 7.13
N GLY A 268 -13.72 -7.76 6.60
CA GLY A 268 -13.36 -7.72 5.18
C GLY A 268 -11.87 -7.50 4.96
N THR A 269 -11.50 -7.32 3.70
CA THR A 269 -10.11 -7.19 3.29
C THR A 269 -9.47 -5.91 3.84
N LEU A 270 -8.32 -6.06 4.50
CA LEU A 270 -7.48 -4.94 4.88
C LEU A 270 -6.06 -5.19 4.36
N ILE A 271 -5.55 -4.26 3.55
CA ILE A 271 -4.19 -4.28 3.01
C ILE A 271 -3.51 -2.98 3.40
N ILE A 272 -2.36 -3.07 4.07
CA ILE A 272 -1.56 -1.92 4.49
C ILE A 272 -0.14 -2.15 3.96
N ASP A 273 0.41 -1.17 3.24
CA ASP A 273 1.77 -1.26 2.67
C ASP A 273 2.07 -2.53 1.86
N ARG A 274 1.07 -3.01 1.11
CA ARG A 274 1.08 -4.26 0.33
C ARG A 274 1.16 -5.54 1.16
N ARG A 275 0.94 -5.46 2.48
CA ARG A 275 0.76 -6.61 3.37
C ARG A 275 -0.73 -6.88 3.53
N LEU A 276 -1.13 -8.13 3.34
CA LEU A 276 -2.48 -8.57 3.68
C LEU A 276 -2.59 -8.61 5.21
N ILE A 277 -3.30 -7.65 5.78
CA ILE A 277 -3.54 -7.55 7.22
C ILE A 277 -4.76 -8.39 7.61
N SER A 278 -5.80 -8.41 6.78
CA SER A 278 -6.95 -9.28 6.96
C SER A 278 -7.48 -9.74 5.60
N SER A 279 -7.76 -11.04 5.47
CA SER A 279 -8.23 -11.63 4.21
C SER A 279 -9.66 -11.21 3.86
N PRO A 280 -10.04 -11.27 2.57
CA PRO A 280 -11.40 -10.97 2.13
C PRO A 280 -12.47 -11.82 2.82
N LEU A 281 -13.65 -11.20 2.98
CA LEU A 281 -14.87 -11.86 3.41
C LEU A 281 -16.01 -11.46 2.47
N TYR A 282 -16.83 -12.44 2.07
CA TYR A 282 -18.06 -12.26 1.30
C TYR A 282 -17.91 -11.46 0.00
N SER A 283 -16.73 -11.53 -0.65
CA SER A 283 -16.41 -10.80 -1.88
C SER A 283 -16.81 -9.32 -1.80
N ARG A 284 -16.58 -8.66 -0.66
CA ARG A 284 -16.93 -7.26 -0.46
C ARG A 284 -16.08 -6.33 -1.31
N SER A 285 -16.67 -5.21 -1.72
CA SER A 285 -15.94 -4.16 -2.43
C SER A 285 -14.95 -3.46 -1.49
N VAL A 286 -13.77 -3.18 -2.01
CA VAL A 286 -12.65 -2.55 -1.31
C VAL A 286 -12.28 -1.30 -2.08
N PHE A 287 -12.10 -0.22 -1.33
CA PHE A 287 -11.41 0.97 -1.80
C PHE A 287 -9.94 0.87 -1.38
N GLY A 288 -9.04 1.11 -2.32
CA GLY A 288 -7.61 1.19 -2.09
C GLY A 288 -6.99 2.37 -2.82
N LEU A 289 -5.76 2.69 -2.43
CA LEU A 289 -4.93 3.64 -3.14
C LEU A 289 -3.67 2.91 -3.59
N ALA A 290 -3.40 2.96 -4.90
CA ALA A 290 -2.10 2.59 -5.41
C ALA A 290 -1.04 3.53 -4.81
N ARG A 291 0.23 3.11 -4.81
CA ARG A 291 1.34 4.01 -4.41
C ARG A 291 1.30 5.33 -5.18
N SER A 292 0.84 5.30 -6.43
CA SER A 292 0.69 6.49 -7.28
C SER A 292 -0.36 7.50 -6.81
N GLY A 293 -1.13 7.18 -5.76
CA GLY A 293 -2.28 7.96 -5.33
C GLY A 293 -3.55 7.64 -6.14
N GLN A 294 -3.47 6.68 -7.06
CA GLN A 294 -4.62 6.31 -7.87
C GLN A 294 -5.67 5.55 -7.04
N PRO A 295 -6.94 5.97 -7.06
CA PRO A 295 -8.05 5.20 -6.54
C PRO A 295 -8.18 3.83 -7.21
N LEU A 296 -8.35 2.79 -6.40
CA LEU A 296 -8.64 1.43 -6.84
C LEU A 296 -9.93 0.97 -6.19
N PHE A 297 -10.81 0.39 -7.00
CA PHE A 297 -12.03 -0.26 -6.53
C PHE A 297 -12.06 -1.69 -7.06
N GLY A 298 -12.45 -2.62 -6.22
CA GLY A 298 -12.61 -4.01 -6.64
C GLY A 298 -13.05 -4.92 -5.51
N ASN A 299 -13.22 -6.18 -5.83
CA ASN A 299 -13.68 -7.21 -4.91
C ASN A 299 -12.57 -8.28 -4.87
N PRO A 300 -11.49 -8.05 -4.11
CA PRO A 300 -10.31 -8.90 -4.15
C PRO A 300 -10.65 -10.30 -3.65
N ASP A 301 -10.07 -11.31 -4.31
CA ASP A 301 -10.08 -12.70 -3.88
C ASP A 301 -8.75 -13.04 -3.19
N PHE A 302 -8.75 -14.10 -2.39
CA PHE A 302 -7.57 -14.58 -1.67
C PHE A 302 -7.35 -16.07 -1.91
N SER A 303 -6.10 -16.42 -2.21
CA SER A 303 -5.61 -17.78 -2.14
C SER A 303 -4.29 -17.77 -1.40
N GLY A 304 -4.14 -18.69 -0.46
CA GLY A 304 -2.89 -18.90 0.26
C GLY A 304 -2.63 -20.39 0.41
N THR A 305 -1.36 -20.78 0.55
CA THR A 305 -1.00 -22.18 0.72
C THR A 305 0.09 -22.35 1.78
N LEU A 306 -0.12 -23.30 2.68
CA LEU A 306 0.89 -23.80 3.59
C LEU A 306 1.63 -24.97 2.94
N ARG A 307 2.96 -24.93 2.87
CA ARG A 307 3.77 -26.00 2.23
C ARG A 307 4.87 -26.52 3.15
N VAL A 308 5.08 -27.83 3.13
CA VAL A 308 6.23 -28.55 3.72
C VAL A 308 6.67 -29.61 2.72
N GLY A 309 7.89 -29.47 2.20
CA GLY A 309 8.36 -30.30 1.09
C GLY A 309 7.40 -30.23 -0.10
N GLU A 310 6.95 -31.39 -0.57
CA GLU A 310 6.00 -31.51 -1.70
C GLU A 310 4.53 -31.44 -1.26
N ARG A 311 4.25 -31.43 0.05
CA ARG A 311 2.87 -31.40 0.56
C ARG A 311 2.38 -29.96 0.70
N SER A 312 1.11 -29.73 0.39
CA SER A 312 0.46 -28.43 0.50
C SER A 312 -0.95 -28.52 1.05
N VAL A 313 -1.34 -27.55 1.87
CA VAL A 313 -2.71 -27.37 2.36
C VAL A 313 -3.13 -25.92 2.11
N THR A 314 -4.33 -25.72 1.59
CA THR A 314 -4.88 -24.38 1.35
C THR A 314 -5.11 -23.65 2.67
N ILE A 315 -4.81 -22.35 2.68
CA ILE A 315 -5.14 -21.43 3.76
C ILE A 315 -6.43 -20.72 3.36
N ASP A 316 -7.41 -20.71 4.26
CA ASP A 316 -8.72 -20.11 3.99
C ASP A 316 -8.78 -18.64 4.33
N ALA A 317 -8.03 -18.23 5.37
CA ALA A 317 -8.07 -16.86 5.85
C ALA A 317 -6.78 -16.44 6.54
N VAL A 318 -6.57 -15.14 6.60
CA VAL A 318 -5.53 -14.48 7.38
C VAL A 318 -6.23 -13.51 8.33
N ASN A 319 -5.94 -13.62 9.63
CA ASN A 319 -6.45 -12.75 10.69
C ASN A 319 -7.97 -12.55 10.66
N GLN A 320 -8.68 -13.66 10.47
CA GLN A 320 -10.13 -13.75 10.63
C GLN A 320 -10.45 -14.67 11.81
N PRO A 321 -11.55 -14.46 12.54
CA PRO A 321 -12.01 -15.43 13.53
C PRO A 321 -12.14 -16.82 12.91
N ARG A 322 -11.60 -17.85 13.58
CA ARG A 322 -11.67 -19.24 13.11
C ARG A 322 -13.12 -19.72 13.19
N SER A 323 -13.65 -20.25 12.10
CA SER A 323 -15.00 -20.83 12.07
C SER A 323 -15.05 -22.12 11.25
N GLY A 324 -15.90 -23.07 11.64
CA GLY A 324 -16.17 -24.28 10.86
C GLY A 324 -14.93 -25.09 10.46
N ASN A 325 -14.79 -25.44 9.18
CA ASN A 325 -13.72 -26.27 8.62
C ASN A 325 -12.58 -25.43 7.99
N GLN A 326 -12.18 -24.34 8.65
CA GLN A 326 -11.16 -23.40 8.14
C GLN A 326 -9.75 -23.69 8.66
N LEU A 327 -8.75 -23.43 7.82
CA LEU A 327 -7.35 -23.24 8.20
C LEU A 327 -7.02 -21.74 8.14
N VAL A 328 -6.72 -21.14 9.29
CA VAL A 328 -6.51 -19.70 9.43
C VAL A 328 -5.07 -19.42 9.85
N VAL A 329 -4.46 -18.38 9.27
CA VAL A 329 -3.17 -17.85 9.72
C VAL A 329 -3.39 -16.61 10.57
N TYR A 330 -2.81 -16.60 11.77
CA TYR A 330 -2.75 -15.45 12.66
C TYR A 330 -1.35 -14.86 12.67
N THR A 331 -1.25 -13.56 12.40
CA THR A 331 -0.01 -12.77 12.44
C THR A 331 0.02 -11.87 13.68
N PRO A 332 1.18 -11.27 14.04
CA PRO A 332 1.30 -10.46 15.26
C PRO A 332 0.34 -9.26 15.32
N GLU A 333 -0.14 -8.79 14.18
CA GLU A 333 -1.14 -7.73 14.07
C GLU A 333 -2.53 -8.15 14.58
N TYR A 334 -2.82 -9.46 14.70
CA TYR A 334 -4.13 -9.96 15.16
C TYR A 334 -4.40 -9.56 16.62
N ALA A 335 -3.69 -10.21 17.53
CA ALA A 335 -3.73 -10.00 18.97
C ALA A 335 -2.47 -10.63 19.59
N ARG A 336 -2.38 -10.66 20.94
CA ARG A 336 -1.30 -11.37 21.64
C ARG A 336 -1.36 -12.90 21.42
N SER A 337 -2.55 -13.44 21.18
CA SER A 337 -2.81 -14.86 20.93
C SER A 337 -3.88 -15.03 19.84
N THR A 338 -4.17 -16.27 19.46
CA THR A 338 -5.21 -16.57 18.45
C THR A 338 -6.63 -16.32 18.92
N LEU A 339 -6.86 -16.13 20.22
CA LEU A 339 -8.19 -15.92 20.84
C LEU A 339 -9.19 -17.03 20.50
N THR A 340 -8.70 -18.22 20.13
CA THR A 340 -9.57 -19.37 19.87
C THR A 340 -10.00 -20.02 21.17
N ASP A 341 -11.28 -20.36 21.28
CA ASP A 341 -11.90 -20.96 22.48
C ASP A 341 -12.16 -22.46 22.31
N GLU A 342 -12.43 -22.91 21.09
CA GLU A 342 -12.63 -24.33 20.77
C GLU A 342 -11.31 -25.09 20.58
N ASP A 343 -11.21 -26.29 21.17
CA ASP A 343 -10.10 -27.23 20.95
C ASP A 343 -9.86 -27.46 19.44
N GLY A 344 -8.62 -27.45 18.98
CA GLY A 344 -8.23 -27.62 17.59
C GLY A 344 -6.77 -28.09 17.47
N VAL A 345 -6.09 -27.66 16.40
CA VAL A 345 -4.63 -27.78 16.30
C VAL A 345 -4.07 -26.45 15.82
N GLU A 346 -3.17 -25.88 16.63
CA GLU A 346 -2.49 -24.62 16.35
C GLU A 346 -0.98 -24.84 16.30
N LEU A 347 -0.33 -24.42 15.21
CA LEU A 347 1.12 -24.47 15.03
C LEU A 347 1.71 -23.08 15.14
N ALA A 348 2.53 -22.84 16.15
CA ALA A 348 3.34 -21.63 16.24
C ALA A 348 4.60 -21.80 15.39
N LEU A 349 4.86 -20.82 14.51
CA LEU A 349 5.94 -20.83 13.54
C LEU A 349 6.82 -19.57 13.70
N ILE A 350 8.15 -19.74 13.71
CA ILE A 350 9.11 -18.63 13.58
C ILE A 350 10.02 -18.92 12.40
N LYS A 351 10.08 -18.00 11.43
CA LYS A 351 10.91 -18.13 10.21
C LYS A 351 10.72 -19.49 9.52
N GLY A 352 9.47 -19.94 9.46
CA GLY A 352 9.08 -21.22 8.87
C GLY A 352 9.37 -22.46 9.73
N ARG A 353 9.87 -22.33 10.96
CA ARG A 353 10.10 -23.48 11.85
C ARG A 353 8.99 -23.58 12.88
N VAL A 354 8.46 -24.78 13.09
CA VAL A 354 7.49 -25.03 14.17
C VAL A 354 8.21 -24.96 15.50
N ILE A 355 7.69 -24.14 16.40
CA ILE A 355 8.20 -23.97 17.77
C ILE A 355 7.24 -24.49 18.83
N GLY A 356 5.99 -24.76 18.47
CA GLY A 356 4.97 -25.25 19.39
C GLY A 356 3.73 -25.77 18.68
N ILE A 357 3.07 -26.74 19.31
CA ILE A 357 1.78 -27.28 18.89
C ILE A 357 0.84 -27.19 20.09
N HIS A 358 -0.28 -26.52 19.90
CA HIS A 358 -1.26 -26.27 20.95
C HIS A 358 -2.66 -26.61 20.45
N LYS A 359 -3.63 -26.62 21.38
CA LYS A 359 -5.03 -26.91 21.06
C LYS A 359 -5.82 -25.65 20.72
N ALA A 360 -5.57 -24.56 21.42
CA ALA A 360 -6.29 -23.30 21.28
C ALA A 360 -5.49 -22.15 21.94
N ASP A 361 -5.91 -20.92 21.66
CA ASP A 361 -5.40 -19.66 22.23
C ASP A 361 -3.86 -19.54 22.27
N THR A 362 -3.18 -19.95 21.20
CA THR A 362 -1.72 -19.92 21.14
C THR A 362 -1.20 -18.49 21.09
N LEU A 363 -0.18 -18.18 21.89
CA LEU A 363 0.55 -16.92 21.79
C LEU A 363 1.18 -16.77 20.40
N ILE A 364 0.95 -15.63 19.76
CA ILE A 364 1.49 -15.34 18.44
C ILE A 364 2.91 -14.78 18.59
N PRO A 365 3.95 -15.44 18.04
CA PRO A 365 5.32 -14.95 18.16
C PRO A 365 5.50 -13.62 17.43
N PRO A 366 6.20 -12.61 18.01
CA PRO A 366 6.36 -11.30 17.37
C PRO A 366 7.04 -11.31 15.98
N ASP A 367 7.88 -12.30 15.71
CA ASP A 367 8.57 -12.53 14.44
C ASP A 367 8.08 -13.80 13.72
N GLY A 368 6.85 -14.21 14.02
CA GLY A 368 6.26 -15.46 13.57
C GLY A 368 4.77 -15.36 13.26
N VAL A 369 4.14 -16.53 13.14
CA VAL A 369 2.70 -16.69 12.89
C VAL A 369 2.18 -17.91 13.63
N VAL A 370 0.86 -18.01 13.79
CA VAL A 370 0.18 -19.23 14.21
C VAL A 370 -0.73 -19.72 13.10
N VAL A 371 -0.67 -21.00 12.75
CA VAL A 371 -1.61 -21.64 11.82
C VAL A 371 -2.60 -22.45 12.63
N SER A 372 -3.88 -22.11 12.58
CA SER A 372 -4.95 -22.69 13.39
C SER A 372 -5.96 -23.46 12.54
N SER A 373 -6.29 -24.68 12.97
CA SER A 373 -7.31 -25.54 12.36
C SER A 373 -8.33 -26.01 13.38
N ALA A 374 -9.58 -26.14 12.95
CA ALA A 374 -10.68 -26.61 13.79
C ALA A 374 -10.65 -28.13 14.04
N PRO A 375 -11.28 -28.63 15.13
CA PRO A 375 -11.11 -30.01 15.60
C PRO A 375 -11.68 -31.07 14.65
N LEU A 376 -12.75 -30.75 13.93
CA LEU A 376 -13.42 -31.66 12.98
C LEU A 376 -13.12 -31.31 11.52
N SER A 377 -12.08 -30.52 11.27
CA SER A 377 -11.76 -30.11 9.92
C SER A 377 -11.21 -31.29 9.11
N SER A 378 -11.70 -31.53 7.89
CA SER A 378 -11.01 -32.41 6.93
C SER A 378 -9.58 -31.93 6.68
N ARG A 379 -9.37 -30.61 6.87
CA ARG A 379 -8.06 -29.97 6.90
C ARG A 379 -7.22 -30.39 8.10
N ARG A 380 -7.76 -30.68 9.28
CA ARG A 380 -7.00 -31.25 10.41
C ARG A 380 -6.41 -32.60 10.05
N LEU A 381 -7.10 -33.45 9.28
CA LEU A 381 -6.52 -34.72 8.82
C LEU A 381 -5.38 -34.48 7.81
N ALA A 382 -5.56 -33.54 6.88
CA ALA A 382 -4.48 -33.13 5.97
C ALA A 382 -3.30 -32.49 6.73
N PHE A 383 -3.57 -31.68 7.74
CA PHE A 383 -2.61 -30.95 8.58
C PHE A 383 -1.91 -31.88 9.60
N ALA A 384 -2.62 -32.83 10.19
CA ALA A 384 -2.06 -33.86 11.05
C ALA A 384 -1.27 -34.89 10.22
N SER A 385 -1.70 -35.22 9.00
CA SER A 385 -0.93 -36.02 8.03
C SER A 385 0.33 -35.28 7.55
N PHE A 386 0.21 -33.97 7.33
CA PHE A 386 1.30 -33.05 7.03
C PHE A 386 2.36 -33.04 8.15
N LEU A 387 1.95 -33.14 9.41
CA LEU A 387 2.85 -33.30 10.57
C LEU A 387 3.33 -34.76 10.75
N SER A 388 2.48 -35.77 10.63
CA SER A 388 2.80 -37.17 10.98
C SER A 388 3.79 -37.86 10.05
N GLY A 389 4.09 -37.28 8.87
CA GLY A 389 5.17 -37.75 7.99
C GLY A 389 6.57 -37.67 8.59
N LYS A 390 6.77 -36.88 9.66
CA LYS A 390 8.07 -36.72 10.37
C LYS A 390 7.96 -36.44 11.88
N TYR A 391 6.80 -36.09 12.42
CA TYR A 391 6.67 -35.73 13.85
C TYR A 391 6.68 -36.96 14.76
N LYS A 392 7.87 -37.35 15.24
CA LYS A 392 8.00 -37.93 16.58
C LYS A 392 8.09 -36.78 17.58
N PRO A 393 7.31 -36.78 18.68
CA PRO A 393 7.31 -35.70 19.66
C PRO A 393 8.57 -35.82 20.53
N SER A 394 9.70 -35.35 20.01
CA SER A 394 10.90 -35.10 20.80
C SER A 394 11.33 -33.66 20.53
N MET A 395 11.35 -32.87 21.60
CA MET A 395 11.93 -31.52 21.70
C MET A 395 13.10 -31.32 20.72
N GLY A 396 12.88 -30.59 19.64
CA GLY A 396 13.91 -30.36 18.63
C GLY A 396 13.36 -29.72 17.36
N PHE A 397 13.72 -28.46 17.14
CA PHE A 397 13.44 -27.63 15.97
C PHE A 397 13.60 -28.37 14.62
N PHE A 398 12.54 -28.73 13.88
CA PHE A 398 12.71 -29.20 12.50
C PHE A 398 11.53 -28.93 11.53
N ASP A 399 11.93 -28.88 10.25
CA ASP A 399 11.24 -28.59 8.98
C ASP A 399 10.92 -27.11 8.65
N ALA A 400 11.23 -26.74 7.41
CA ALA A 400 10.92 -25.44 6.81
C ALA A 400 9.50 -25.47 6.23
N VAL A 401 8.59 -24.81 6.93
CA VAL A 401 7.22 -24.52 6.53
C VAL A 401 7.22 -23.17 5.82
N SER A 402 6.61 -23.10 4.64
CA SER A 402 6.36 -21.82 3.96
C SER A 402 4.87 -21.52 3.94
N VAL A 403 4.55 -20.27 4.26
CA VAL A 403 3.23 -19.66 4.06
C VAL A 403 3.39 -18.75 2.85
N ILE A 404 2.69 -19.09 1.75
CA ILE A 404 2.72 -18.34 0.49
C ILE A 404 1.37 -17.67 0.29
#